data_AF-A0A8J5VLT1-F1
#
_entry.id   AF-A0A8J5VLT1-F1
#
_cell.length_a   1.000
_cell.length_b   1.000
_cell.length_c   1.000
_cell.angle_alpha   90.00
_cell.angle_beta   90.00
_cell.angle_gamma   90.00
#
_symmetry.space_group_name_H-M   'P 1'
#
loop_
_entity.id
_entity.type
_entity.pdbx_description
1 polymer ?
#
loop_
_entity_poly.entity_id
_entity_poly.type
_entity_poly.pdbx_seq_one_letter_code
_entity_poly.pdbx_strand_id
1 'polypeptide(L)'
;MLDSEILDGSNMEVIEKLAIVAVQCLSRRGDDRPTMKEVAESLQMLWRLQMQAICDPESDGHMHDNYGGWPSVVLHLDENEMANQSMETSKLVLSE
;
A
#
# COMPACT_ATOMS: atom_id res chain seq x y z
N MET A 1 13.09 17.85 13.22
CA MET A 1 11.96 17.34 14.03
C MET A 1 10.77 17.21 13.10
N LEU A 2 9.93 16.21 13.30
CA LEU A 2 8.66 16.10 12.57
C LEU A 2 7.67 17.12 13.14
N ASP A 3 6.78 17.62 12.29
CA ASP A 3 5.75 18.57 12.71
C ASP A 3 4.83 17.95 13.76
N SER A 4 4.36 18.74 14.72
CA SER A 4 3.54 18.24 15.83
C SER A 4 2.19 17.68 15.36
N GLU A 5 1.68 18.16 14.24
CA GLU A 5 0.48 17.65 13.56
C GLU A 5 0.67 16.23 13.02
N ILE A 6 1.93 15.83 12.78
CA ILE A 6 2.30 14.48 12.31
C ILE A 6 2.58 13.56 13.50
N LEU A 7 2.73 14.05 14.72
CA LEU A 7 3.08 13.26 15.91
C LEU A 7 1.91 13.11 16.88
N ASP A 8 0.73 12.76 16.37
CA ASP A 8 -0.36 12.35 17.26
C ASP A 8 -0.04 10.97 17.87
N GLY A 9 -0.44 10.74 19.12
CA GLY A 9 -0.13 9.48 19.82
C GLY A 9 -0.60 8.23 19.07
N SER A 10 -1.63 8.36 18.23
CA SER A 10 -2.19 7.29 17.38
C SER A 10 -1.27 6.85 16.22
N ASN A 11 -0.33 7.69 15.78
CA ASN A 11 0.46 7.45 14.57
C ASN A 11 1.93 7.15 14.82
N MET A 12 2.38 7.21 16.08
CA MET A 12 3.78 6.97 16.45
C MET A 12 4.28 5.58 16.04
N GLU A 13 3.45 4.54 16.16
CA GLU A 13 3.81 3.18 15.73
C GLU A 13 4.04 3.10 14.21
N VAL A 14 3.20 3.77 13.42
CA VAL A 14 3.33 3.82 11.96
C VAL A 14 4.61 4.53 11.56
N ILE A 15 4.93 5.64 12.22
CA ILE A 15 6.14 6.42 11.98
C ILE A 15 7.40 5.63 12.33
N GLU A 16 7.41 4.92 13.45
CA GLU A 16 8.53 4.07 13.84
C GLU A 16 8.79 2.98 12.80
N LYS A 17 7.75 2.27 12.38
CA LYS A 17 7.87 1.23 11.34
C LYS A 17 8.30 1.80 9.99
N LEU A 18 7.81 2.98 9.62
CA LEU A 18 8.24 3.67 8.40
C LEU A 18 9.73 4.02 8.45
N ALA A 19 10.21 4.50 9.61
CA ALA A 19 11.62 4.79 9.82
C ALA A 19 12.48 3.52 9.68
N ILE A 20 12.02 2.36 10.18
CA ILE A 20 12.72 1.08 10.00
C ILE A 20 12.86 0.73 8.52
N VAL A 21 11.79 0.85 7.72
CA VAL A 21 11.84 0.61 6.27
C VAL A 21 12.84 1.54 5.60
N ALA A 22 12.84 2.83 5.96
CA ALA A 22 13.80 3.80 5.42
C ALA A 22 15.26 3.46 5.77
N VAL A 23 15.52 3.05 7.02
CA VAL A 23 16.86 2.62 7.46
C VAL A 23 17.34 1.39 6.68
N GLN A 24 16.47 0.41 6.46
CA GLN A 24 16.79 -0.78 5.66
C GLN A 24 17.11 -0.43 4.19
N CYS A 25 16.35 0.48 3.58
CA CYS A 25 16.64 0.99 2.23
C CYS A 25 18.00 1.70 2.14
N LEU A 26 18.44 2.31 3.24
CA LEU A 26 19.72 3.04 3.34
C LEU A 26 20.87 2.16 3.82
N SER A 27 20.70 0.84 3.90
CA SER A 27 21.78 -0.09 4.25
C SER A 27 23.04 0.17 3.42
N ARG A 28 24.19 0.16 4.12
CA ARG A 28 25.50 0.45 3.53
C ARG A 28 25.85 -0.51 2.40
N ARG A 29 25.47 -1.78 2.55
CA ARG A 29 25.63 -2.82 1.51
C ARG A 29 24.35 -2.89 0.70
N GLY A 30 24.48 -2.93 -0.63
CA GLY A 30 23.34 -3.02 -1.54
C GLY A 30 22.54 -4.31 -1.37
N ASP A 31 23.22 -5.42 -1.09
CA ASP A 31 22.59 -6.74 -0.91
C ASP A 31 21.75 -6.84 0.38
N ASP A 32 22.01 -5.97 1.36
CA ASP A 32 21.23 -5.90 2.60
C ASP A 32 20.01 -4.97 2.45
N ARG A 33 19.85 -4.31 1.30
CA ARG A 33 18.68 -3.46 1.03
C ARG A 33 17.51 -4.34 0.59
N PRO A 34 16.30 -4.02 1.04
CA PRO A 34 15.11 -4.71 0.58
C PRO A 34 14.89 -4.48 -0.91
N THR A 35 14.25 -5.46 -1.55
CA THR A 35 13.74 -5.31 -2.91
C THR A 35 12.59 -4.29 -2.92
N MET A 36 12.35 -3.64 -4.06
CA MET A 36 11.24 -2.70 -4.18
C MET A 36 9.87 -3.38 -3.92
N LYS A 37 9.77 -4.69 -4.16
CA LYS A 37 8.60 -5.49 -3.80
C LYS A 37 8.36 -5.52 -2.30
N GLU A 38 9.39 -5.87 -1.51
CA GLU A 38 9.31 -5.92 -0.04
C GLU A 38 9.03 -4.54 0.56
N VAL A 39 9.61 -3.48 -0.03
CA VAL A 39 9.31 -2.09 0.35
C VAL A 39 7.84 -1.76 0.10
N ALA A 40 7.32 -2.07 -1.09
CA ALA A 40 5.92 -1.81 -1.43
C ALA A 40 4.95 -2.56 -0.50
N GLU A 41 5.22 -3.83 -0.22
CA GLU A 41 4.43 -4.65 0.71
C GLU A 41 4.44 -4.07 2.13
N SER A 42 5.62 -3.65 2.60
CA SER A 42 5.77 -3.03 3.93
C SER A 42 4.99 -1.71 4.02
N LEU A 43 5.11 -0.84 3.02
CA LEU A 43 4.38 0.43 2.98
C LEU A 43 2.85 0.22 2.89
N GLN A 44 2.40 -0.77 2.11
CA GLN A 44 0.99 -1.09 2.01
C GLN A 44 0.42 -1.55 3.36
N MET A 45 1.18 -2.34 4.13
CA MET A 45 0.78 -2.74 5.48
C MET A 45 0.65 -1.53 6.42
N LEU A 46 1.61 -0.59 6.38
CA LEU A 46 1.57 0.63 7.19
C LEU A 46 0.39 1.52 6.84
N TRP A 47 0.07 1.68 5.56
CA TRP A 47 -1.12 2.41 5.13
C TRP A 47 -2.41 1.78 5.63
N ARG A 48 -2.52 0.44 5.65
CA ARG A 48 -3.70 -0.24 6.20
C ARG A 48 -3.87 -0.02 7.70
N LEU A 49 -2.76 0.06 8.44
CA LEU A 49 -2.78 0.38 9.87
C LEU A 49 -3.24 1.82 10.10
N GLN A 50 -2.77 2.76 9.27
CA GLN A 50 -3.20 4.16 9.35
C GLN A 50 -4.67 4.36 8.96
N MET A 51 -5.17 3.68 7.92
CA MET A 51 -6.57 3.79 7.46
C MET A 51 -7.59 3.28 8.49
N GLN A 52 -7.24 2.25 9.28
CA GLN A 52 -8.09 1.77 10.37
C GLN A 52 -8.29 2.80 11.49
N ALA A 53 -7.38 3.77 11.62
CA ALA A 53 -7.49 4.85 12.60
C ALA A 53 -8.29 6.07 12.10
N ILE A 54 -8.69 6.10 10.82
CA ILE A 54 -9.35 7.28 10.21
C ILE A 54 -10.88 7.10 10.13
N CYS A 55 -11.40 5.89 10.35
CA CYS A 55 -12.84 5.62 10.40
C CYS A 55 -13.43 5.84 11.79
N ASP A 56 -13.31 7.05 12.34
CA ASP A 56 -14.22 7.54 13.39
C ASP A 56 -15.33 8.37 12.71
N PRO A 57 -16.59 7.87 12.66
CA PRO A 57 -17.67 8.49 11.88
C PRO A 57 -18.38 9.62 12.65
N GLU A 58 -17.68 10.71 12.98
CA GLU A 58 -18.33 11.84 13.69
C GLU A 58 -17.82 13.21 13.17
N SER A 59 -17.92 13.48 11.86
CA SER A 59 -17.81 14.86 11.36
C SER A 59 -18.89 15.17 10.35
N ASP A 60 -19.84 15.98 10.82
CA ASP A 60 -20.89 16.67 10.09
C ASP A 60 -20.35 17.40 8.84
N GLY A 61 -21.16 17.40 7.78
CA GLY A 61 -20.72 17.66 6.42
C GLY A 61 -20.34 19.12 6.15
N HIS A 62 -19.17 19.33 5.57
CA HIS A 62 -18.85 20.54 4.81
C HIS A 62 -18.16 20.12 3.51
N MET A 63 -18.87 20.27 2.39
CA MET A 63 -18.33 20.01 1.05
C MET A 63 -17.22 21.02 0.75
N HIS A 64 -16.00 20.54 0.55
CA HIS A 64 -14.90 21.33 0.03
C HIS A 64 -14.40 20.72 -1.29
N ASP A 65 -14.24 21.57 -2.29
CA ASP A 65 -13.98 21.19 -3.67
C ASP A 65 -12.66 20.43 -3.86
N ASN A 66 -12.74 19.48 -4.78
CA ASN A 66 -11.74 18.49 -5.13
C ASN A 66 -10.46 19.12 -5.70
N TYR A 67 -9.36 19.11 -4.93
CA TYR A 67 -8.00 19.02 -5.49
C TYR A 67 -7.03 18.42 -4.44
N GLY A 68 -6.72 17.13 -4.56
CA GLY A 68 -5.44 16.57 -4.07
C GLY A 68 -5.36 16.07 -2.63
N GLY A 69 -6.46 15.93 -1.90
CA GLY A 69 -6.49 15.24 -0.61
C GLY A 69 -6.86 13.78 -0.82
N TRP A 70 -6.00 12.84 -0.45
CA TRP A 70 -6.25 11.41 -0.61
C TRP A 70 -7.14 10.87 0.53
N PRO A 71 -8.40 10.56 0.22
CA PRO A 71 -9.01 9.36 0.77
C PRO A 71 -9.51 8.47 -0.38
N SER A 72 -9.29 7.16 -0.24
CA SER A 72 -9.78 6.09 -1.13
C SER A 72 -8.84 5.64 -2.26
N VAL A 73 -7.87 4.79 -1.94
CA VAL A 73 -7.61 3.61 -2.79
C VAL A 73 -8.59 2.51 -2.40
N VAL A 74 -9.89 2.73 -2.53
CA VAL A 74 -10.78 1.60 -2.75
C VAL A 74 -10.49 1.16 -4.18
N LEU A 75 -9.58 0.20 -4.34
CA LEU A 75 -9.55 -0.64 -5.53
C LEU A 75 -10.89 -1.39 -5.53
N HIS A 76 -11.90 -0.80 -6.18
CA HIS A 76 -13.03 -1.56 -6.70
C HIS A 76 -12.46 -2.47 -7.79
N LEU A 77 -11.99 -3.66 -7.40
CA LEU A 77 -11.93 -4.79 -8.31
C LEU A 77 -13.39 -5.17 -8.55
N ASP A 78 -14.00 -4.58 -9.58
CA ASP A 78 -15.31 -4.97 -10.05
C ASP A 78 -15.28 -6.48 -10.33
N GLU A 79 -16.08 -7.21 -9.55
CA GLU A 79 -16.34 -8.64 -9.68
C GLU A 79 -17.18 -8.92 -10.92
N ASN A 80 -16.72 -8.51 -12.10
CA ASN A 80 -17.30 -8.99 -13.34
C ASN A 80 -16.37 -10.03 -13.95
N GLU A 81 -16.68 -11.28 -13.61
CA GLU A 81 -16.24 -12.48 -14.32
C GLU A 81 -16.12 -12.24 -15.83
N MET A 82 -14.91 -12.40 -16.36
CA MET A 82 -14.78 -12.90 -17.72
C MET A 82 -14.22 -14.31 -17.64
N ALA A 83 -15.14 -15.27 -17.60
CA ALA A 83 -14.87 -16.67 -17.82
C ALA A 83 -14.06 -16.85 -19.12
N ASN A 84 -12.76 -17.09 -18.98
CA ASN A 84 -11.97 -17.78 -19.98
C ASN A 84 -11.37 -19.00 -19.30
N GLN A 85 -12.23 -20.01 -19.10
CA GLN A 85 -11.78 -21.39 -18.98
C GLN A 85 -11.22 -21.80 -20.35
N SER A 86 -9.93 -21.57 -20.59
CA SER A 86 -9.20 -22.25 -21.67
C SER A 86 -8.22 -23.21 -21.03
N MET A 87 -8.73 -24.41 -20.82
CA MET A 87 -8.00 -25.60 -20.47
C MET A 87 -7.19 -26.12 -21.67
N GLU A 88 -5.98 -26.60 -21.37
CA GLU A 88 -5.16 -27.58 -22.12
C GLU A 88 -4.15 -27.05 -23.15
N THR A 89 -2.92 -26.78 -22.69
CA THR A 89 -1.73 -26.74 -23.56
C THR A 89 -1.15 -28.14 -23.70
N SER A 90 -1.58 -28.89 -24.71
CA SER A 90 -0.86 -30.05 -25.23
C SER A 90 -0.78 -29.96 -26.74
N LYS A 91 0.44 -29.81 -27.27
CA LYS A 91 1.03 -30.49 -28.44
C LYS A 91 2.30 -29.74 -28.88
N LEU A 92 3.45 -30.12 -28.32
CA LEU A 92 4.72 -29.93 -29.02
C LEU A 92 4.77 -30.97 -30.14
N VAL A 93 4.58 -30.56 -31.38
CA VAL A 93 5.00 -31.34 -32.54
C VAL A 93 6.16 -30.60 -33.16
N LEU A 94 7.36 -31.14 -32.91
CA LEU A 94 8.53 -30.91 -33.75
C LEU A 94 8.20 -31.55 -35.10
N SER A 95 8.13 -30.76 -36.17
CA SER A 95 8.16 -31.28 -37.53
C SER A 95 9.54 -31.00 -38.11
N GLU A 96 10.15 -32.09 -38.57
CA GLU A 96 11.43 -32.20 -39.27
C GLU A 96 11.52 -31.33 -40.53
#